data_AF-A0A3D4V146-F1
#
_entry.id   AF-A0A3D4V146-F1
#
_cell.length_a   1.000
_cell.length_b   1.000
_cell.length_c   1.000
_cell.angle_alpha   90.00
_cell.angle_beta   90.00
_cell.angle_gamma   90.00
#
_symmetry.space_group_name_H-M   'P 1'
#
loop_
_entity.id
_entity.type
_entity.pdbx_description
1 polymer ?
#
loop_
_entity_poly.entity_id
_entity_poly.type
_entity_poly.pdbx_seq_one_letter_code
_entity_poly.pdbx_strand_id
1 'polypeptide(L)'
;MSKDLLHVAIVGLGNTQGSFTSAVANGKHFDEIWAINSMMVPIKHDIVFMMDPASRFLDTENAGLQTEAMRKELSNHPGPIYTCELDKRVPGAVLYPLKEVVEHTGLCYFNNTVPYAIAFAIYAKVTHLYLYGIDYSYSSNIHMAEAGRACTEFWLSTAISRGLKIEVAQGSTLLDTNVPDEEKLYGYHRLKDPLVLSSEKGSLSVAKKSKVALPEPLDSPVLYGRHDSIVSLKEASNV
;
A
#
# COMPACT_ATOMS: atom_id res chain seq x y z
N MET A 1 -18.07 1.18 23.52
CA MET A 1 -17.61 2.19 22.55
C MET A 1 -16.78 1.46 21.52
N SER A 2 -17.27 1.31 20.28
CA SER A 2 -16.40 0.88 19.19
C SER A 2 -15.32 1.94 19.06
N LYS A 3 -14.04 1.54 19.09
CA LYS A 3 -13.02 2.41 18.51
C LYS A 3 -13.44 2.64 17.07
N ASP A 4 -13.60 3.88 16.66
CA ASP A 4 -13.75 4.20 15.25
C ASP A 4 -12.55 3.56 14.53
N LEU A 5 -12.86 2.67 13.59
CA LEU A 5 -11.83 1.93 12.86
C LEU A 5 -11.22 2.91 11.87
N LEU A 6 -9.94 3.24 12.04
CA LEU A 6 -9.20 4.04 11.08
C LEU A 6 -8.57 3.12 10.02
N HIS A 7 -9.04 3.24 8.78
CA HIS A 7 -8.63 2.48 7.59
C HIS A 7 -7.78 3.36 6.68
N VAL A 8 -6.51 3.00 6.51
CA VAL A 8 -5.54 3.82 5.77
C VAL A 8 -4.98 3.06 4.59
N ALA A 9 -4.94 3.69 3.41
CA ALA A 9 -4.19 3.20 2.26
C ALA A 9 -2.85 3.91 2.15
N ILE A 10 -1.73 3.17 2.17
CA ILE A 10 -0.41 3.68 1.77
C ILE A 10 -0.16 3.30 0.32
N VAL A 11 0.14 4.31 -0.51
CA VAL A 11 0.37 4.13 -1.95
C VAL A 11 1.80 4.55 -2.29
N GLY A 12 2.58 3.56 -2.75
CA GLY A 12 3.94 3.70 -3.25
C GLY A 12 4.03 3.74 -4.78
N LEU A 13 5.25 3.70 -5.29
CA LEU A 13 5.58 3.88 -6.71
C LEU A 13 5.76 2.57 -7.49
N GLY A 14 5.62 1.42 -6.83
CA GLY A 14 5.67 0.10 -7.46
C GLY A 14 4.52 -0.12 -8.44
N ASN A 15 4.68 -1.07 -9.35
CA ASN A 15 3.71 -1.39 -10.41
C ASN A 15 2.31 -1.74 -9.87
N THR A 16 2.23 -2.35 -8.68
CA THR A 16 0.93 -2.71 -8.05
C THR A 16 0.14 -1.50 -7.56
N GLN A 17 0.67 -0.27 -7.67
CA GLN A 17 -0.09 0.95 -7.40
C GLN A 17 -1.34 1.05 -8.30
N GLY A 18 -1.35 0.45 -9.49
CA GLY A 18 -2.57 0.38 -10.32
C GLY A 18 -3.75 -0.33 -9.64
N SER A 19 -3.49 -1.26 -8.73
CA SER A 19 -4.52 -1.95 -7.94
C SER A 19 -5.23 -1.02 -6.96
N PHE A 20 -4.57 0.06 -6.52
CA PHE A 20 -5.22 1.11 -5.71
C PHE A 20 -6.29 1.83 -6.52
N THR A 21 -5.93 2.32 -7.71
CA THR A 21 -6.87 3.04 -8.59
C THR A 21 -8.06 2.16 -8.96
N SER A 22 -7.82 0.89 -9.27
CA SER A 22 -8.89 -0.09 -9.51
C SER A 22 -9.78 -0.29 -8.29
N ALA A 23 -9.20 -0.40 -7.09
CA ALA A 23 -9.97 -0.57 -5.85
C ALA A 23 -10.88 0.64 -5.57
N VAL A 24 -10.34 1.86 -5.67
CA VAL A 24 -11.11 3.11 -5.49
C VAL A 24 -12.19 3.26 -6.57
N ALA A 25 -11.86 2.98 -7.83
CA ALA A 25 -12.83 3.01 -8.94
C ALA A 25 -13.98 2.01 -8.75
N ASN A 26 -13.71 0.88 -8.10
CA ASN A 26 -14.71 -0.13 -7.74
C ASN A 26 -15.42 0.15 -6.40
N GLY A 27 -15.24 1.34 -5.82
CA GLY A 27 -15.95 1.79 -4.63
C GLY A 27 -15.32 1.41 -3.29
N LYS A 28 -14.08 0.91 -3.25
CA LYS A 28 -13.35 0.72 -1.99
C LYS A 28 -13.08 2.09 -1.35
N HIS A 29 -13.52 2.25 -0.10
CA HIS A 29 -13.34 3.47 0.68
C HIS A 29 -12.18 3.31 1.68
N PHE A 30 -11.43 4.39 1.90
CA PHE A 30 -10.40 4.53 2.92
C PHE A 30 -10.66 5.84 3.68
N ASP A 31 -10.42 5.85 4.99
CA ASP A 31 -10.59 7.07 5.80
C ASP A 31 -9.46 8.07 5.51
N GLU A 32 -8.25 7.58 5.26
CA GLU A 32 -7.13 8.38 4.77
C GLU A 32 -6.33 7.63 3.70
N ILE A 33 -5.76 8.39 2.77
CA ILE A 33 -4.86 7.94 1.72
C ILE A 33 -3.51 8.64 1.89
N TRP A 34 -2.45 7.86 2.05
CA TRP A 34 -1.10 8.33 2.29
C TRP A 34 -0.20 8.03 1.08
N ALA A 35 0.36 9.07 0.47
CA ALA A 35 1.24 8.96 -0.68
C ALA A 35 2.71 8.89 -0.26
N ILE A 36 3.50 8.06 -0.95
CA ILE A 36 4.95 7.98 -0.77
C ILE A 36 5.66 8.77 -1.88
N ASN A 37 6.48 9.75 -1.49
CA ASN A 37 7.28 10.58 -2.38
C ASN A 37 6.46 11.14 -3.58
N SER A 38 6.89 10.92 -4.83
CA SER A 38 6.20 11.45 -6.02
C SER A 38 4.86 10.81 -6.31
N MET A 39 4.41 9.85 -5.51
CA MET A 39 3.06 9.32 -5.60
C MET A 39 2.00 10.39 -5.28
N MET A 40 2.40 11.51 -4.66
CA MET A 40 1.51 12.66 -4.46
C MET A 40 0.95 13.25 -5.77
N VAL A 41 1.65 13.07 -6.90
CA VAL A 41 1.31 13.73 -8.16
C VAL A 41 0.08 13.11 -8.85
N PRO A 42 -0.03 11.78 -9.02
CA PRO A 42 -1.14 11.21 -9.79
C PRO A 42 -2.37 10.79 -8.97
N ILE A 43 -2.39 10.91 -7.64
CA ILE A 43 -3.56 10.53 -6.82
C ILE A 43 -4.01 11.64 -5.88
N LYS A 44 -5.31 11.63 -5.56
CA LYS A 44 -5.83 12.36 -4.39
C LYS A 44 -5.40 11.65 -3.12
N HIS A 45 -4.94 12.41 -2.14
CA HIS A 45 -4.37 11.90 -0.90
C HIS A 45 -4.49 12.93 0.22
N ASP A 46 -4.33 12.46 1.46
CA ASP A 46 -4.47 13.25 2.69
C ASP A 46 -3.10 13.59 3.31
N ILE A 47 -2.15 12.66 3.23
CA ILE A 47 -0.80 12.83 3.80
C ILE A 47 0.25 12.39 2.78
N VAL A 48 1.38 13.10 2.72
CA VAL A 48 2.57 12.65 1.98
C VAL A 48 3.68 12.30 2.95
N PHE A 49 4.34 11.17 2.74
CA PHE A 49 5.63 10.89 3.36
C PHE A 49 6.74 11.06 2.32
N MET A 50 7.62 12.03 2.57
CA MET A 50 8.80 12.34 1.77
C MET A 50 9.97 12.58 2.75
N MET A 51 10.59 11.50 3.20
CA MET A 51 11.58 11.55 4.29
C MET A 51 12.93 12.13 3.88
N ASP A 52 13.20 12.28 2.59
CA ASP A 52 14.34 13.01 2.08
C ASP A 52 14.14 14.53 2.24
N PRO A 53 15.21 15.32 2.44
CA PRO A 53 15.10 16.78 2.46
C PRO A 53 14.67 17.31 1.09
N ALA A 54 13.86 18.38 1.06
CA ALA A 54 13.37 18.96 -0.19
C ALA A 54 14.49 19.36 -1.17
N SER A 55 15.65 19.78 -0.66
CA SER A 55 16.84 20.12 -1.44
C SER A 55 17.32 18.98 -2.34
N ARG A 56 17.12 17.72 -1.93
CA ARG A 56 17.45 16.56 -2.78
C ARG A 56 16.70 16.57 -4.11
N PHE A 57 15.46 17.05 -4.12
CA PHE A 57 14.61 17.16 -5.30
C PHE A 57 14.73 18.51 -6.00
N LEU A 58 14.89 19.59 -5.23
CA LEU A 58 14.89 20.96 -5.74
C LEU A 58 16.25 21.44 -6.26
N ASP A 59 17.34 20.87 -5.75
CA ASP A 59 18.70 21.37 -6.02
C ASP A 59 19.58 20.33 -6.75
N THR A 60 19.13 19.08 -6.86
CA THR A 60 19.93 17.98 -7.43
C THR A 60 19.09 17.03 -8.27
N GLU A 61 19.75 16.14 -9.02
CA GLU A 61 19.12 15.04 -9.77
C GLU A 61 19.11 13.71 -9.01
N ASN A 62 19.48 13.72 -7.72
CA ASN A 62 19.70 12.50 -6.95
C ASN A 62 18.40 11.72 -6.65
N ALA A 63 17.23 12.32 -6.86
CA ALA A 63 15.93 11.65 -6.71
C ALA A 63 15.52 10.81 -7.93
N GLY A 64 16.36 10.75 -8.98
CA GLY A 64 16.14 9.91 -10.15
C GLY A 64 14.89 10.29 -10.93
N LEU A 65 14.08 9.29 -11.33
CA LEU A 65 12.88 9.53 -12.15
C LEU A 65 11.80 10.39 -11.48
N GLN A 66 11.90 10.59 -10.17
CA GLN A 66 10.95 11.40 -9.40
C GLN A 66 11.27 12.89 -9.44
N THR A 67 12.51 13.29 -9.75
CA THR A 67 13.02 14.65 -9.58
C THR A 67 12.10 15.69 -10.22
N GLU A 68 11.79 15.53 -11.51
CA GLU A 68 10.98 16.49 -12.26
C GLU A 68 9.53 16.61 -11.74
N ALA A 69 8.94 15.49 -11.32
CA ALA A 69 7.59 15.49 -10.77
C ALA A 69 7.56 16.22 -9.42
N MET A 70 8.52 15.91 -8.54
CA MET A 70 8.64 16.53 -7.21
C MET A 70 8.94 18.03 -7.31
N ARG A 71 9.85 18.43 -8.22
CA ARG A 71 10.26 19.84 -8.40
C ARG A 71 9.08 20.73 -8.84
N LYS A 72 8.11 20.17 -9.58
CA LYS A 72 6.87 20.86 -9.98
C LYS A 72 5.87 20.99 -8.84
N GLU A 73 5.73 19.95 -8.03
CA GLU A 73 4.63 19.85 -7.05
C GLU A 73 4.97 20.49 -5.70
N LEU A 74 6.21 20.31 -5.20
CA LEU A 74 6.57 20.64 -3.83
C LEU A 74 6.30 22.09 -3.41
N SER A 75 6.48 23.05 -4.34
CA SER A 75 6.27 24.48 -4.04
C SER A 75 4.81 24.89 -3.89
N ASN A 76 3.88 24.07 -4.37
CA ASN A 76 2.44 24.36 -4.41
C ASN A 76 1.63 23.44 -3.50
N HIS A 77 2.21 22.34 -3.04
CA HIS A 77 1.49 21.33 -2.28
C HIS A 77 1.09 21.84 -0.88
N PRO A 78 -0.20 21.77 -0.49
CA PRO A 78 -0.70 22.35 0.76
C PRO A 78 -0.28 21.56 2.00
N GLY A 79 0.13 20.31 1.83
CA GLY A 79 0.53 19.41 2.92
C GLY A 79 -0.66 18.76 3.63
N PRO A 80 -0.38 17.99 4.71
CA PRO A 80 0.94 17.80 5.30
C PRO A 80 1.87 16.89 4.47
N ILE A 81 3.12 17.31 4.30
CA ILE A 81 4.23 16.50 3.78
C ILE A 81 5.20 16.24 4.92
N TYR A 82 5.19 15.02 5.47
CA TYR A 82 6.17 14.61 6.48
C TYR A 82 7.55 14.41 5.87
N THR A 83 8.54 15.10 6.43
CA THR A 83 9.93 15.09 5.98
C THR A 83 10.92 15.19 7.15
N CYS A 84 12.22 14.99 6.90
CA CYS A 84 13.26 15.07 7.91
C CYS A 84 13.72 16.51 8.22
N GLU A 85 13.41 17.48 7.36
CA GLU A 85 13.80 18.89 7.52
C GLU A 85 12.78 19.82 6.86
N LEU A 86 12.54 21.00 7.46
CA LEU A 86 11.70 22.04 6.85
C LEU A 86 12.46 22.82 5.78
N ASP A 87 11.79 23.12 4.67
CA ASP A 87 12.31 24.00 3.62
C ASP A 87 11.28 25.09 3.31
N LYS A 88 11.71 26.37 3.34
CA LYS A 88 10.85 27.54 3.07
C LYS A 88 10.18 27.51 1.69
N ARG A 89 10.72 26.73 0.74
CA ARG A 89 10.19 26.56 -0.61
C ARG A 89 9.04 25.55 -0.67
N VAL A 90 8.80 24.80 0.40
CA VAL A 90 7.79 23.74 0.49
C VAL A 90 6.80 24.08 1.61
N PRO A 91 5.73 24.84 1.31
CA PRO A 91 4.83 25.37 2.34
C PRO A 91 4.09 24.28 3.13
N GLY A 92 3.81 23.14 2.50
CA GLY A 92 3.17 21.99 3.14
C GLY A 92 4.09 21.10 3.98
N ALA A 93 5.38 21.43 4.12
CA ALA A 93 6.34 20.59 4.85
C ALA A 93 6.07 20.59 6.36
N VAL A 94 6.09 19.41 6.96
CA VAL A 94 5.96 19.16 8.40
C VAL A 94 7.08 18.21 8.82
N LEU A 95 7.72 18.49 9.97
CA LEU A 95 8.72 17.56 10.51
C LEU A 95 8.03 16.25 10.92
N TYR A 96 8.58 15.13 10.46
CA TYR A 96 8.15 13.83 10.94
C TYR A 96 8.37 13.73 12.46
N PRO A 97 7.38 13.27 13.24
CA PRO A 97 7.49 13.18 14.71
C PRO A 97 8.34 11.97 15.12
N LEU A 98 9.63 12.00 14.75
CA LEU A 98 10.53 10.87 14.90
C LEU A 98 10.67 10.44 16.35
N LYS A 99 10.84 11.41 17.25
CA LYS A 99 11.05 11.15 18.67
C LYS A 99 9.82 10.47 19.26
N GLU A 100 8.64 11.01 19.01
CA GLU A 100 7.37 10.50 19.52
C GLU A 100 7.08 9.10 18.98
N VAL A 101 7.35 8.86 17.69
CA VAL A 101 7.18 7.53 17.07
C VAL A 101 8.17 6.53 17.68
N VAL A 102 9.44 6.89 17.84
CA VAL A 102 10.46 6.00 18.43
C VAL A 102 10.14 5.70 19.89
N GLU A 103 9.75 6.70 20.68
CA GLU A 103 9.37 6.53 22.09
C GLU A 103 8.10 5.68 22.23
N HIS A 104 7.09 5.90 21.39
CA HIS A 104 5.85 5.12 21.40
C HIS A 104 6.06 3.68 20.98
N THR A 105 6.91 3.45 19.97
CA THR A 105 7.13 2.12 19.40
C THR A 105 8.28 1.36 20.06
N GLY A 106 9.19 2.03 20.76
CA GLY A 106 10.43 1.46 21.28
C GLY A 106 11.40 0.97 20.19
N LEU A 107 11.23 1.41 18.93
CA LEU A 107 11.96 0.91 17.77
C LEU A 107 12.49 2.07 16.91
N CYS A 108 13.67 1.88 16.31
CA CYS A 108 14.32 2.89 15.47
C CYS A 108 15.05 2.26 14.26
N TYR A 109 14.41 1.30 13.60
CA TYR A 109 14.96 0.67 12.40
C TYR A 109 14.29 1.25 11.15
N PHE A 110 14.90 2.25 10.50
CA PHE A 110 14.36 2.88 9.30
C PHE A 110 15.41 2.92 8.20
N ASN A 111 15.09 2.46 6.99
CA ASN A 111 16.04 2.47 5.87
C ASN A 111 15.52 3.06 4.56
N ASN A 112 14.22 3.38 4.49
CA ASN A 112 13.60 4.16 3.42
C ASN A 112 12.29 4.78 3.93
N THR A 113 11.56 5.51 3.07
CA THR A 113 10.32 6.24 3.43
C THR A 113 9.16 5.35 3.91
N VAL A 114 8.98 4.15 3.37
CA VAL A 114 7.81 3.29 3.65
C VAL A 114 7.73 2.84 5.13
N PRO A 115 8.82 2.34 5.75
CA PRO A 115 8.91 2.11 7.20
C PRO A 115 8.44 3.28 8.07
N TYR A 116 8.75 4.54 7.69
CA TYR A 116 8.28 5.71 8.45
C TYR A 116 6.75 5.83 8.39
N ALA A 117 6.14 5.65 7.22
CA ALA A 117 4.68 5.68 7.11
C ALA A 117 4.01 4.57 7.94
N ILE A 118 4.56 3.35 7.94
CA ILE A 118 4.03 2.24 8.75
C ILE A 118 4.21 2.51 10.26
N ALA A 119 5.36 3.02 10.69
CA ALA A 119 5.59 3.37 12.08
C ALA A 119 4.67 4.50 12.55
N PHE A 120 4.41 5.48 11.68
CA PHE A 120 3.42 6.52 11.92
C PHE A 120 2.00 5.94 12.02
N ALA A 121 1.63 4.96 11.19
CA ALA A 121 0.34 4.26 11.30
C ALA A 121 0.13 3.62 12.67
N ILE A 122 1.18 3.00 13.21
CA ILE A 122 1.15 2.43 14.57
C ILE A 122 0.96 3.54 15.61
N TYR A 123 1.75 4.62 15.53
CA TYR A 123 1.67 5.77 16.44
C TYR A 123 0.30 6.46 16.40
N ALA A 124 -0.27 6.64 15.20
CA ALA A 124 -1.58 7.19 14.94
C ALA A 124 -2.74 6.23 15.28
N LYS A 125 -2.43 4.99 15.72
CA LYS A 125 -3.41 3.96 16.10
C LYS A 125 -4.35 3.59 14.95
N VAL A 126 -3.84 3.57 13.72
CA VAL A 126 -4.52 2.97 12.56
C VAL A 126 -4.92 1.54 12.91
N THR A 127 -6.10 1.10 12.44
CA THR A 127 -6.63 -0.24 12.74
C THR A 127 -6.51 -1.19 11.56
N HIS A 128 -6.55 -0.66 10.33
CA HIS A 128 -6.38 -1.41 9.11
C HIS A 128 -5.50 -0.64 8.13
N LEU A 129 -4.43 -1.26 7.67
CA LEU A 129 -3.51 -0.71 6.69
C LEU A 129 -3.60 -1.48 5.37
N TYR A 130 -3.78 -0.76 4.26
CA TYR A 130 -3.76 -1.28 2.90
C TYR A 130 -2.51 -0.78 2.19
N LEU A 131 -1.73 -1.67 1.58
CA LEU A 131 -0.45 -1.35 0.97
C LEU A 131 -0.52 -1.58 -0.54
N TYR A 132 -0.28 -0.51 -1.31
CA TYR A 132 -0.28 -0.53 -2.77
C TYR A 132 1.02 0.02 -3.31
N GLY A 133 1.58 -0.56 -4.38
CA GLY A 133 2.80 -0.05 -5.00
C GLY A 133 4.06 -0.19 -4.13
N ILE A 134 4.10 -1.18 -3.23
CA ILE A 134 5.24 -1.43 -2.35
C ILE A 134 5.87 -2.76 -2.76
N ASP A 135 6.55 -2.76 -3.91
CA ASP A 135 6.81 -4.02 -4.65
C ASP A 135 8.24 -4.54 -4.59
N TYR A 136 9.21 -3.85 -3.98
CA TYR A 136 10.60 -4.24 -3.64
C TYR A 136 11.44 -5.18 -4.54
N SER A 137 10.98 -5.63 -5.69
CA SER A 137 11.70 -6.50 -6.60
C SER A 137 11.45 -5.98 -8.01
N TYR A 138 12.37 -5.13 -8.48
CA TYR A 138 12.39 -4.67 -9.86
C TYR A 138 13.33 -5.57 -10.65
N SER A 139 12.86 -6.12 -11.76
CA SER A 139 13.60 -7.10 -12.59
C SER A 139 14.98 -6.61 -13.07
N SER A 140 15.23 -5.30 -13.04
CA SER A 140 16.48 -4.66 -13.43
C SER A 140 17.42 -4.28 -12.28
N ASN A 141 16.99 -4.31 -11.01
CA ASN A 141 17.81 -3.86 -9.87
C ASN A 141 17.51 -4.59 -8.55
N ILE A 142 17.75 -5.91 -8.57
CA ILE A 142 17.46 -6.83 -7.46
C ILE A 142 18.16 -6.42 -6.16
N HIS A 143 19.41 -5.97 -6.21
CA HIS A 143 20.21 -5.72 -4.98
C HIS A 143 19.81 -4.47 -4.19
N MET A 144 19.41 -3.37 -4.85
CA MET A 144 18.96 -2.15 -4.14
C MET A 144 17.52 -2.27 -3.62
N ALA A 145 16.67 -3.00 -4.34
CA ALA A 145 15.25 -3.08 -4.02
C ALA A 145 14.98 -4.00 -2.80
N GLU A 146 15.75 -5.08 -2.63
CA GLU A 146 15.61 -6.01 -1.51
C GLU A 146 16.03 -5.41 -0.15
N ALA A 147 16.93 -4.42 -0.13
CA ALA A 147 17.38 -3.80 1.12
C ALA A 147 16.22 -3.14 1.89
N GLY A 148 15.29 -2.49 1.18
CA GLY A 148 14.11 -1.85 1.76
C GLY A 148 13.04 -2.83 2.26
N ARG A 149 12.99 -4.02 1.66
CA ARG A 149 11.98 -5.04 1.94
C ARG A 149 12.04 -5.52 3.39
N ALA A 150 13.23 -5.94 3.84
CA ALA A 150 13.42 -6.48 5.19
C ALA A 150 12.99 -5.51 6.31
N CYS A 151 13.31 -4.22 6.15
CA CYS A 151 12.89 -3.19 7.10
C CYS A 151 11.36 -2.99 7.08
N THR A 152 10.76 -3.03 5.90
CA THR A 152 9.29 -2.93 5.78
C THR A 152 8.61 -4.12 6.44
N GLU A 153 9.04 -5.34 6.16
CA GLU A 153 8.48 -6.57 6.73
C GLU A 153 8.63 -6.60 8.27
N PHE A 154 9.75 -6.08 8.80
CA PHE A 154 9.94 -5.88 10.24
C PHE A 154 8.87 -4.96 10.86
N TRP A 155 8.59 -3.82 10.21
CA TRP A 155 7.54 -2.90 10.68
C TRP A 155 6.14 -3.47 10.51
N LEU A 156 5.88 -4.25 9.46
CA LEU A 156 4.59 -4.94 9.29
C LEU A 156 4.37 -5.99 10.37
N SER A 157 5.38 -6.79 10.69
CA SER A 157 5.33 -7.73 11.81
C SER A 157 5.03 -7.02 13.14
N THR A 158 5.66 -5.86 13.34
CA THR A 158 5.42 -5.01 14.52
C THR A 158 3.98 -4.48 14.54
N ALA A 159 3.46 -4.00 13.40
CA ALA A 159 2.09 -3.52 13.27
C ALA A 159 1.07 -4.63 13.58
N ILE A 160 1.26 -5.81 12.99
CA ILE A 160 0.42 -7.00 13.23
C ILE A 160 0.45 -7.38 14.72
N SER A 161 1.63 -7.39 15.33
CA SER A 161 1.79 -7.69 16.77
C SER A 161 1.08 -6.67 17.68
N ARG A 162 0.82 -5.47 17.17
CA ARG A 162 0.06 -4.41 17.84
C ARG A 162 -1.42 -4.40 17.48
N GLY A 163 -1.88 -5.40 16.72
CA GLY A 163 -3.30 -5.59 16.38
C GLY A 163 -3.76 -4.89 15.11
N LEU A 164 -2.85 -4.34 14.30
CA LEU A 164 -3.19 -3.79 12.99
C LEU A 164 -3.49 -4.94 12.02
N LYS A 165 -4.58 -4.80 11.26
CA LYS A 165 -4.82 -5.63 10.09
C LYS A 165 -4.05 -5.07 8.91
N ILE A 166 -3.42 -5.93 8.12
CA ILE A 166 -2.62 -5.54 6.96
C ILE A 166 -3.18 -6.26 5.72
N GLU A 167 -3.44 -5.49 4.67
CA GLU A 167 -3.72 -6.00 3.31
C GLU A 167 -2.64 -5.48 2.36
N VAL A 168 -2.02 -6.36 1.59
CA VAL A 168 -1.03 -6.00 0.56
C VAL A 168 -1.65 -6.25 -0.81
N ALA A 169 -1.40 -5.35 -1.76
CA ALA A 169 -1.88 -5.47 -3.12
C ALA A 169 -1.51 -6.82 -3.73
N GLN A 170 -2.52 -7.50 -4.30
CA GLN A 170 -2.31 -8.76 -5.01
C GLN A 170 -1.27 -8.58 -6.12
N GLY A 171 -0.29 -9.47 -6.19
CA GLY A 171 0.81 -9.38 -7.16
C GLY A 171 2.01 -8.57 -6.70
N SER A 172 2.01 -8.04 -5.47
CA SER A 172 3.20 -7.41 -4.88
C SER A 172 4.21 -8.47 -4.43
N THR A 173 5.51 -8.21 -4.57
CA THR A 173 6.52 -9.13 -4.02
C THR A 173 6.76 -8.93 -2.52
N LEU A 174 6.24 -7.85 -1.93
CA LEU A 174 6.20 -7.69 -0.48
C LEU A 174 5.38 -8.82 0.14
N LEU A 175 5.93 -9.48 1.16
CA LEU A 175 5.33 -10.67 1.79
C LEU A 175 4.97 -11.79 0.79
N ASP A 176 5.63 -11.84 -0.37
CA ASP A 176 5.43 -12.84 -1.42
C ASP A 176 3.95 -12.99 -1.85
N THR A 177 3.18 -11.89 -1.85
CA THR A 177 1.76 -11.95 -2.25
C THR A 177 1.55 -12.27 -3.74
N ASN A 178 2.60 -12.13 -4.55
CA ASN A 178 2.64 -12.53 -5.95
C ASN A 178 2.91 -14.03 -6.16
N VAL A 179 3.32 -14.77 -5.13
CA VAL A 179 3.61 -16.21 -5.23
C VAL A 179 2.30 -17.00 -5.20
N PRO A 180 2.10 -17.99 -6.09
CA PRO A 180 0.94 -18.88 -6.04
C PRO A 180 0.78 -19.58 -4.69
N ASP A 181 -0.46 -19.84 -4.26
CA ASP A 181 -0.74 -20.39 -2.93
C ASP A 181 -0.05 -21.74 -2.68
N GLU A 182 0.07 -22.58 -3.72
CA GLU A 182 0.79 -23.86 -3.67
C GLU A 182 2.32 -23.74 -3.53
N GLU A 183 2.88 -22.55 -3.76
CA GLU A 183 4.32 -22.29 -3.72
C GLU A 183 4.76 -21.53 -2.45
N LYS A 184 3.83 -20.87 -1.75
CA LYS A 184 4.10 -20.06 -0.54
C LYS A 184 4.77 -20.84 0.59
N LEU A 185 4.41 -22.10 0.78
CA LEU A 185 5.04 -22.95 1.79
C LEU A 185 6.34 -23.55 1.25
N TYR A 186 7.46 -22.86 1.48
CA TYR A 186 8.77 -23.31 1.03
C TYR A 186 9.08 -24.74 1.49
N GLY A 187 9.57 -25.57 0.57
CA GLY A 187 9.78 -27.01 0.77
C GLY A 187 8.53 -27.86 0.54
N TYR A 188 7.36 -27.43 1.04
CA TYR A 188 6.10 -28.16 0.89
C TYR A 188 5.53 -28.13 -0.54
N HIS A 189 5.84 -27.08 -1.31
CA HIS A 189 5.49 -27.00 -2.73
C HIS A 189 6.08 -28.13 -3.59
N ARG A 190 7.09 -28.84 -3.09
CA ARG A 190 7.73 -29.98 -3.79
C ARG A 190 6.98 -31.30 -3.63
N LEU A 191 5.95 -31.34 -2.77
CA LEU A 191 5.14 -32.55 -2.56
C LEU A 191 4.21 -32.78 -3.76
N LYS A 192 3.88 -34.05 -4.05
CA LYS A 192 2.94 -34.42 -5.12
C LYS A 192 1.55 -33.78 -4.95
N ASP A 193 1.16 -33.54 -3.71
CA ASP A 193 -0.06 -32.83 -3.32
C ASP A 193 0.35 -31.76 -2.29
N PRO A 194 0.71 -30.54 -2.75
CA PRO A 194 1.22 -29.47 -1.91
C PRO A 194 0.27 -29.09 -0.80
N LEU A 195 0.83 -28.60 0.30
CA LEU A 195 0.06 -27.95 1.34
C LEU A 195 -0.17 -26.48 0.98
N VAL A 196 -1.39 -26.00 1.21
CA VAL A 196 -1.80 -24.62 1.01
C VAL A 196 -2.39 -24.06 2.31
N LEU A 197 -2.22 -22.76 2.52
CA LEU A 197 -2.84 -22.04 3.62
C LEU A 197 -4.31 -21.78 3.29
N SER A 198 -5.20 -22.08 4.23
CA SER A 198 -6.61 -21.71 4.19
C SER A 198 -6.93 -20.82 5.39
N SER A 199 -7.72 -19.77 5.16
CA SER A 199 -8.21 -18.89 6.22
C SER A 199 -9.71 -19.11 6.37
N GLU A 200 -10.11 -19.79 7.44
CA GLU A 200 -11.53 -19.97 7.80
C GLU A 200 -11.81 -19.24 9.11
N LYS A 201 -12.79 -18.32 9.10
CA LYS A 201 -13.26 -17.58 10.28
C LYS A 201 -12.14 -16.94 11.12
N GLY A 202 -11.08 -16.44 10.47
CA GLY A 202 -9.95 -15.79 11.14
C GLY A 202 -8.93 -16.76 11.77
N SER A 203 -9.08 -18.07 11.54
CA SER A 203 -8.08 -19.07 11.89
C SER A 203 -7.32 -19.53 10.66
N LEU A 204 -6.00 -19.53 10.74
CA LEU A 204 -5.14 -20.09 9.71
C LEU A 204 -5.10 -21.61 9.89
N SER A 205 -5.37 -22.33 8.81
CA SER A 205 -5.26 -23.78 8.73
C SER A 205 -4.43 -24.17 7.51
N VAL A 206 -3.84 -25.36 7.55
CA VAL A 206 -3.07 -25.90 6.44
C VAL A 206 -3.81 -27.13 5.91
N ALA A 207 -4.09 -27.14 4.61
CA ALA A 207 -4.79 -28.23 3.94
C ALA A 207 -4.01 -28.69 2.70
N LYS A 208 -4.25 -29.92 2.25
CA LYS A 208 -3.75 -30.39 0.96
C LYS A 208 -4.48 -29.66 -0.15
N LYS A 209 -3.77 -29.28 -1.22
CA LYS A 209 -4.35 -28.61 -2.39
C LYS A 209 -5.55 -29.38 -2.95
N SER A 210 -5.45 -30.71 -3.02
CA SER A 210 -6.55 -31.58 -3.47
C SER A 210 -7.84 -31.51 -2.65
N LYS A 211 -7.77 -31.02 -1.40
CA LYS A 211 -8.90 -30.92 -0.46
C LYS A 211 -9.49 -29.52 -0.36
N VAL A 212 -8.84 -28.51 -0.93
CA VAL A 212 -9.38 -27.16 -0.97
C VAL A 212 -10.35 -27.09 -2.14
N ALA A 213 -11.61 -26.73 -1.86
CA ALA A 213 -12.60 -26.54 -2.91
C ALA A 213 -12.10 -25.44 -3.86
N LEU A 214 -12.08 -25.74 -5.16
CA LEU A 214 -11.88 -24.69 -6.16
C LEU A 214 -13.04 -23.69 -6.03
N PRO A 215 -12.80 -22.37 -6.14
CA PRO A 215 -13.90 -21.43 -6.29
C PRO A 215 -14.77 -21.90 -7.47
N GLU A 216 -16.09 -21.80 -7.32
CA GLU A 216 -16.98 -22.10 -8.44
C GLU A 216 -16.51 -21.33 -9.66
N PRO A 217 -16.35 -21.97 -10.82
CA PRO A 217 -15.97 -21.27 -12.03
C PRO A 217 -16.95 -20.13 -12.23
N LEU A 218 -16.44 -18.90 -12.28
CA LEU A 218 -17.23 -17.75 -12.69
C LEU A 218 -17.89 -18.12 -14.01
N ASP A 219 -19.21 -17.90 -14.10
CA ASP A 219 -19.96 -18.12 -15.32
C ASP A 219 -19.20 -17.56 -16.53
N SER A 220 -19.28 -18.28 -17.64
CA SER A 220 -18.64 -17.86 -18.90
C SER A 220 -19.00 -16.39 -19.16
N PRO A 221 -18.03 -15.52 -19.52
CA PRO A 221 -18.28 -14.10 -19.62
C PRO A 221 -19.40 -13.83 -20.63
N VAL A 222 -20.58 -13.49 -20.11
CA VAL A 222 -21.68 -12.96 -20.91
C VAL A 222 -21.40 -11.48 -21.10
N LEU A 223 -21.53 -10.99 -22.34
CA LEU A 223 -21.46 -9.56 -22.62
C LEU A 223 -22.68 -8.84 -22.00
N TYR A 224 -22.54 -8.41 -20.75
CA TYR A 224 -23.51 -7.52 -20.09
C TYR A 224 -23.52 -6.14 -20.76
N GLY A 225 -24.70 -5.49 -20.83
CA GLY A 225 -24.84 -4.14 -21.39
C GLY A 225 -25.15 -4.04 -22.89
N ARG A 226 -25.21 -5.14 -23.64
CA ARG A 226 -25.60 -5.13 -25.07
C ARG A 226 -27.10 -5.30 -25.32
N HIS A 227 -27.85 -5.73 -24.30
CA HIS A 227 -29.30 -5.96 -24.36
C HIS A 227 -30.06 -5.16 -23.30
N ASP A 228 -29.39 -4.23 -22.63
CA ASP A 228 -30.05 -3.34 -21.70
C ASP A 228 -30.97 -2.41 -22.49
N SER A 229 -32.26 -2.43 -22.16
CA SER A 229 -33.23 -1.49 -22.71
C SER A 229 -32.72 -0.08 -22.46
N ILE A 230 -32.44 0.69 -23.51
CA ILE A 230 -32.11 2.12 -23.37
C ILE A 230 -33.37 2.80 -22.85
N VAL A 231 -33.47 3.00 -21.54
CA VAL A 231 -34.45 3.93 -20.97
C VAL A 231 -33.93 5.33 -21.30
N SER A 232 -34.57 5.99 -22.25
CA SER A 232 -34.18 7.35 -22.61
C SER A 232 -34.43 8.27 -21.42
N LEU A 233 -33.52 9.23 -21.18
CA LEU A 233 -33.60 10.22 -20.09
C LEU A 233 -34.91 11.05 -20.05
N LYS A 234 -35.78 10.93 -21.06
CA LYS A 234 -37.12 11.56 -21.05
C LYS A 234 -38.15 10.84 -20.17
N GLU A 235 -37.90 9.59 -19.76
CA GLU A 235 -38.84 8.82 -18.93
C GLU A 235 -38.58 8.97 -17.43
N ALA A 236 -37.45 9.58 -17.03
CA ALA A 236 -37.08 9.79 -15.63
C ALA A 236 -37.66 11.08 -15.01
N SER A 237 -38.41 11.90 -15.77
CA SER A 237 -38.91 13.20 -15.30
C SER A 237 -40.32 13.18 -14.70
N ASN A 238 -40.92 12.00 -14.48
CA ASN A 238 -42.26 11.86 -13.90
C ASN A 238 -42.32 10.81 -12.78
N VAL A 239 -41.38 10.87 -11.83
CA VAL A 239 -41.53 10.32 -10.47
C VAL A 239 -41.05 11.35 -9.47
#